data_AF-A0A0J8R8B2-F1
#
_entry.id   AF-A0A0J8R8B2-F1
#
_cell.length_a   1.000
_cell.length_b   1.000
_cell.length_c   1.000
_cell.angle_alpha   90.00
_cell.angle_beta   90.00
_cell.angle_gamma   90.00
#
_symmetry.space_group_name_H-M   'P 1'
#
loop_
_entity.id
_entity.type
_entity.pdbx_description
1 polymer ?
#
loop_
_entity_poly.entity_id
_entity_poly.type
_entity_poly.pdbx_seq_one_letter_code
_entity_poly.pdbx_strand_id
1 'polypeptide(L)'
;MTVVLSTAAFDSLQSAMVSTASNDLFRNKLPLIYIRVGVVLCIIPVVVVALKSPSVLQIFLISDLVSASAIPVLILGLWDKCYFWKGFEVIAGGLGGILSVFIFGTIYYGSAYEGGRLILLENGLYAEDWSAFGAFVAAPVGGFIFALIAFGSRIAYQFVIAKIQGRRFDAFDKPIKLVRRSSEERVFRPQVPGLDEENGKPGDTPTAVVEGREAKWWKLW
;
A
#
# COMPACT_ATOMS: atom_id res chain seq x y z
N MET A 1 -19.64 27.46 5.46
CA MET A 1 -19.46 26.02 5.75
C MET A 1 -18.59 25.32 4.70
N THR A 2 -18.85 25.52 3.41
CA THR A 2 -18.07 24.91 2.31
C THR A 2 -16.57 25.22 2.36
N VAL A 3 -16.19 26.49 2.57
CA VAL A 3 -14.77 26.89 2.66
C VAL A 3 -14.04 26.15 3.79
N VAL A 4 -14.65 26.05 4.98
CA VAL A 4 -14.06 25.35 6.14
C VAL A 4 -13.90 23.85 5.86
N LEU A 5 -14.90 23.22 5.25
CA LEU A 5 -14.85 21.81 4.88
C LEU A 5 -13.79 21.53 3.82
N SER A 6 -13.70 22.38 2.79
CA SER A 6 -12.65 22.28 1.78
C SER A 6 -11.26 22.44 2.38
N THR A 7 -11.04 23.44 3.24
CA THR A 7 -9.75 23.63 3.92
C THR A 7 -9.36 22.43 4.78
N ALA A 8 -10.32 21.86 5.53
CA ALA A 8 -10.06 20.67 6.35
C ALA A 8 -9.74 19.42 5.51
N ALA A 9 -10.42 19.22 4.39
CA ALA A 9 -10.13 18.12 3.45
C ALA A 9 -8.75 18.28 2.80
N PHE A 10 -8.41 19.49 2.34
CA PHE A 10 -7.10 19.77 1.76
C PHE A 10 -5.96 19.59 2.76
N ASP A 11 -6.14 20.02 4.01
CA ASP A 11 -5.14 19.82 5.08
C ASP A 11 -4.91 18.32 5.37
N SER A 12 -5.99 17.54 5.41
CA SER A 12 -5.92 16.08 5.58
C SER A 12 -5.18 15.40 4.42
N LEU A 13 -5.44 15.80 3.17
CA LEU A 13 -4.75 15.28 1.99
C LEU A 13 -3.27 15.64 1.99
N GLN A 14 -2.91 16.86 2.38
CA GLN A 14 -1.51 17.28 2.47
C GLN A 14 -0.75 16.48 3.53
N SER A 15 -1.33 16.31 4.72
CA SER A 15 -0.72 15.49 5.77
C SER A 15 -0.59 14.02 5.36
N ALA A 16 -1.58 13.45 4.65
CA ALA A 16 -1.50 12.10 4.12
C ALA A 16 -0.36 11.95 3.09
N MET A 17 -0.28 12.86 2.11
CA MET A 17 0.81 12.85 1.11
C MET A 17 2.19 12.97 1.74
N VAL A 18 2.36 13.87 2.73
CA VAL A 18 3.64 14.04 3.44
C VAL A 18 4.01 12.76 4.21
N SER A 19 3.05 12.12 4.88
CA SER A 19 3.28 10.88 5.63
C SER A 19 3.68 9.71 4.73
N THR A 20 2.92 9.47 3.66
CA THR A 20 3.23 8.43 2.66
C THR A 20 4.58 8.70 1.98
N ALA A 21 4.86 9.93 1.57
CA ALA A 21 6.14 10.27 0.96
C ALA A 21 7.31 10.07 1.94
N SER A 22 7.17 10.51 3.20
CA SER A 22 8.22 10.36 4.21
C SER A 22 8.50 8.90 4.56
N ASN A 23 7.44 8.17 4.92
CA ASN A 23 7.54 6.85 5.51
C ASN A 23 7.70 5.76 4.44
N ASP A 24 6.91 5.81 3.38
CA ASP A 24 6.83 4.71 2.41
C ASP A 24 7.87 4.86 1.30
N LEU A 25 8.14 6.08 0.83
CA LEU A 25 9.07 6.32 -0.28
C LEU A 25 10.51 6.55 0.19
N PHE A 26 10.71 7.36 1.24
CA PHE A 26 12.05 7.77 1.69
C PHE A 26 12.53 7.11 2.99
N ARG A 27 11.73 6.19 3.58
CA ARG A 27 12.05 5.45 4.83
C ARG A 27 12.59 6.35 5.95
N ASN A 28 12.03 7.56 6.06
CA ASN A 28 12.42 8.60 7.03
C ASN A 28 13.91 9.01 6.99
N LYS A 29 14.60 8.82 5.85
CA LYS A 29 16.01 9.22 5.69
C LYS A 29 16.20 10.64 5.19
N LEU A 30 15.13 11.33 4.80
CA LEU A 30 15.16 12.71 4.33
C LEU A 30 14.54 13.67 5.36
N PRO A 31 15.06 14.90 5.48
CA PRO A 31 14.42 15.93 6.29
C PRO A 31 13.01 16.25 5.79
N LEU A 32 12.05 16.38 6.70
CA LEU A 32 10.64 16.67 6.40
C LEU A 32 10.45 17.94 5.55
N ILE A 33 11.38 18.89 5.62
CA ILE A 33 11.35 20.13 4.83
C ILE A 33 11.33 19.83 3.32
N TYR A 34 12.11 18.85 2.86
CA TYR A 34 12.19 18.51 1.43
C TYR A 34 10.90 17.82 0.95
N ILE A 35 10.31 17.00 1.81
CA ILE A 35 9.04 16.31 1.50
C ILE A 35 7.89 17.31 1.41
N ARG A 36 7.82 18.28 2.33
CA ARG A 36 6.81 19.36 2.29
C ARG A 36 6.94 20.21 1.02
N VAL A 37 8.16 20.59 0.64
CA VAL A 37 8.41 21.31 -0.62
C VAL A 37 7.98 20.45 -1.82
N GLY A 38 8.28 19.15 -1.81
CA GLY A 38 7.83 18.22 -2.84
C GLY A 38 6.30 18.17 -2.98
N VAL A 39 5.57 18.12 -1.86
CA VAL A 39 4.10 18.15 -1.88
C VAL A 39 3.57 19.48 -2.43
N VAL A 40 4.16 20.62 -2.06
CA VAL A 40 3.79 21.93 -2.64
C VAL A 40 4.00 21.94 -4.15
N LEU A 41 5.12 21.39 -4.64
CA LEU A 41 5.38 21.26 -6.07
C LEU A 41 4.35 20.36 -6.78
N CYS A 42 3.87 19.30 -6.13
CA CYS A 42 2.79 18.46 -6.66
C CYS A 42 1.43 19.16 -6.71
N ILE A 43 1.17 20.14 -5.83
CA ILE A 43 -0.11 20.88 -5.79
C ILE A 43 -0.23 21.86 -6.96
N ILE A 44 0.88 22.50 -7.38
CA ILE A 44 0.89 23.47 -8.48
C ILE A 44 0.21 22.92 -9.77
N PRO A 45 0.60 21.76 -10.32
CA PRO A 45 -0.04 21.23 -11.53
C PRO A 45 -1.51 20.86 -11.29
N VAL A 46 -1.88 20.39 -10.09
CA VAL A 46 -3.28 20.09 -9.74
C VAL A 46 -4.14 21.36 -9.82
N VAL A 47 -3.63 22.49 -9.31
CA VAL A 47 -4.31 23.79 -9.40
C VAL A 47 -4.44 24.23 -10.86
N VAL A 48 -3.38 24.09 -11.67
CA VAL A 48 -3.42 24.44 -13.10
C VAL A 48 -4.48 23.62 -13.85
N VAL A 49 -4.59 22.32 -13.58
CA VAL A 49 -5.61 21.45 -14.17
C VAL A 49 -7.01 21.86 -13.70
N ALA A 50 -7.19 22.17 -12.41
CA ALA A 50 -8.46 22.62 -11.87
C ALA A 50 -8.96 23.93 -12.52
N LEU A 51 -8.05 24.84 -12.85
CA LEU A 51 -8.38 26.10 -13.52
C LEU A 51 -8.82 25.92 -14.98
N LYS A 52 -8.48 24.80 -15.63
CA LYS A 52 -8.95 24.49 -17.00
C LYS A 52 -10.39 23.97 -17.05
N SER A 53 -11.13 24.09 -15.94
CA SER A 53 -12.52 23.68 -15.76
C SER A 53 -12.88 22.30 -16.33
N PRO A 54 -12.19 21.20 -15.92
CA PRO A 54 -12.69 19.85 -16.17
C PRO A 54 -13.96 19.61 -15.35
N SER A 55 -14.84 18.73 -15.83
CA SER A 55 -16.01 18.34 -15.04
C SER A 55 -15.60 17.55 -13.79
N VAL A 56 -16.19 17.86 -12.64
CA VAL A 56 -15.91 17.16 -11.36
C VAL A 56 -16.20 15.66 -11.50
N LEU A 57 -17.26 15.31 -12.24
CA LEU A 57 -17.64 13.93 -12.54
C LEU A 57 -16.51 13.18 -13.26
N GLN A 58 -15.89 13.78 -14.28
CA GLN A 58 -14.83 13.14 -15.04
C GLN A 58 -13.58 12.92 -14.20
N ILE A 59 -13.17 13.90 -13.39
CA ILE A 59 -12.06 13.74 -12.46
C ILE A 59 -12.34 12.58 -11.49
N PHE A 60 -13.57 12.49 -10.98
CA PHE A 60 -13.99 11.40 -10.09
C PHE A 60 -13.94 10.04 -10.80
N LEU A 61 -14.45 9.94 -12.03
CA LEU A 61 -14.44 8.69 -12.81
C LEU A 61 -13.02 8.24 -13.18
N ILE A 62 -12.12 9.15 -13.53
CA ILE A 62 -10.71 8.82 -13.77
C ILE A 62 -10.09 8.25 -12.49
N SER A 63 -10.33 8.90 -11.34
CA SER A 63 -9.83 8.43 -10.04
C SER A 63 -10.42 7.07 -9.65
N ASP A 64 -11.70 6.85 -9.95
CA ASP A 64 -12.38 5.59 -9.67
C ASP A 64 -11.87 4.47 -10.58
N LEU A 65 -11.61 4.75 -11.86
CA LEU A 65 -11.05 3.79 -12.81
C LEU A 65 -9.64 3.33 -12.41
N VAL A 66 -8.79 4.25 -11.92
CA VAL A 66 -7.48 3.89 -11.34
C VAL A 66 -7.65 2.99 -10.12
N SER A 67 -8.65 3.27 -9.28
CA SER A 67 -8.97 2.47 -8.09
C SER A 67 -9.50 1.09 -8.46
N ALA A 68 -10.39 0.99 -9.45
CA ALA A 68 -10.93 -0.26 -9.98
C ALA A 68 -9.83 -1.16 -10.59
N SER A 69 -8.78 -0.56 -11.16
CA SER A 69 -7.61 -1.27 -11.66
C SER A 69 -6.74 -1.85 -10.53
N ALA A 70 -6.47 -1.06 -9.48
CA ALA A 70 -5.50 -1.42 -8.45
C ALA A 70 -6.09 -2.26 -7.30
N ILE A 71 -7.31 -1.96 -6.85
CA ILE A 71 -7.91 -2.55 -5.64
C ILE A 71 -8.05 -4.08 -5.72
N PRO A 72 -8.54 -4.71 -6.81
CA PRO A 72 -8.72 -6.15 -6.86
C PRO A 72 -7.40 -6.92 -6.67
N VAL A 73 -6.33 -6.44 -7.32
CA VAL A 73 -5.01 -7.06 -7.23
C VAL A 73 -4.39 -6.82 -5.85
N LEU A 74 -4.64 -5.65 -5.26
CA LEU A 74 -4.19 -5.30 -3.93
C LEU A 74 -4.86 -6.16 -2.85
N ILE A 75 -6.18 -6.38 -2.93
CA ILE A 75 -6.93 -7.27 -2.02
C ILE A 75 -6.36 -8.69 -2.05
N LEU A 76 -6.04 -9.20 -3.24
CA LEU A 76 -5.42 -10.52 -3.39
C LEU A 76 -4.02 -10.58 -2.78
N GLY A 77 -3.22 -9.53 -2.96
CA GLY A 77 -1.89 -9.43 -2.36
C GLY A 77 -1.91 -9.32 -0.83
N LEU A 78 -2.96 -8.73 -0.25
CA LEU A 78 -3.14 -8.65 1.21
C LEU A 78 -3.73 -9.94 1.81
N TRP A 79 -4.18 -10.89 1.00
CA TRP A 79 -4.77 -12.12 1.51
C TRP A 79 -3.67 -13.05 2.06
N ASP A 80 -3.71 -13.34 3.37
CA ASP A 80 -2.74 -14.22 4.07
C ASP A 80 -2.55 -15.62 3.46
N LYS A 81 -3.51 -16.08 2.64
CA LYS A 81 -3.44 -17.37 1.93
C LYS A 81 -2.68 -17.29 0.60
N CYS A 82 -2.43 -16.09 0.08
CA CYS A 82 -1.70 -15.85 -1.17
C CYS A 82 -0.23 -15.48 -0.89
N TYR A 83 0.47 -16.32 -0.12
CA TYR A 83 1.88 -16.10 0.30
C TYR A 83 2.90 -16.08 -0.85
N PHE A 84 2.49 -16.45 -2.06
CA PHE A 84 3.29 -16.35 -3.29
C PHE A 84 3.23 -14.98 -3.96
N TRP A 85 2.19 -14.21 -3.66
CA TRP A 85 1.95 -12.88 -4.22
C TRP A 85 2.90 -11.89 -3.55
N LYS A 86 3.80 -11.26 -4.32
CA LYS A 86 4.63 -10.16 -3.82
C LYS A 86 4.03 -8.83 -4.27
N GLY A 87 4.58 -7.74 -3.72
CA GLY A 87 4.21 -6.39 -4.14
C GLY A 87 4.47 -6.12 -5.63
N PHE A 88 5.38 -6.87 -6.27
CA PHE A 88 5.66 -6.73 -7.70
C PHE A 88 4.45 -7.09 -8.56
N GLU A 89 3.76 -8.19 -8.28
CA GLU A 89 2.56 -8.62 -8.99
C GLU A 89 1.40 -7.66 -8.76
N VAL A 90 1.33 -7.03 -7.58
CA VAL A 90 0.34 -5.97 -7.29
C VAL A 90 0.57 -4.74 -8.15
N ILE A 91 1.83 -4.29 -8.28
CA ILE A 91 2.19 -3.14 -9.12
C ILE A 91 1.97 -3.47 -10.60
N ALA A 92 2.42 -4.65 -11.05
CA ALA A 92 2.26 -5.10 -12.42
C ALA A 92 0.78 -5.26 -12.81
N GLY A 93 -0.05 -5.79 -11.90
CA GLY A 93 -1.49 -5.87 -12.10
C GLY A 93 -2.17 -4.50 -12.12
N GLY A 94 -1.85 -3.62 -11.17
CA GLY A 94 -2.44 -2.27 -11.14
C GLY A 94 -2.10 -1.42 -12.38
N LEU A 95 -0.84 -1.47 -12.85
CA LEU A 95 -0.43 -0.84 -14.11
C LEU A 95 -1.02 -1.55 -15.33
N GLY A 96 -1.08 -2.88 -15.29
CA GLY A 96 -1.65 -3.71 -16.34
C GLY A 96 -3.14 -3.48 -16.55
N GLY A 97 -3.91 -3.18 -15.51
CA GLY A 97 -5.32 -2.84 -15.64
C GLY A 97 -5.54 -1.49 -16.33
N ILE A 98 -4.74 -0.47 -16.01
CA ILE A 98 -4.77 0.83 -16.72
C ILE A 98 -4.40 0.62 -18.19
N LEU A 99 -3.36 -0.18 -18.45
CA LEU A 99 -2.93 -0.51 -19.82
C LEU A 99 -3.97 -1.34 -20.57
N SER A 100 -4.71 -2.21 -19.89
CA SER A 100 -5.81 -2.98 -20.49
C SER A 100 -6.99 -2.10 -20.88
N VAL A 101 -7.28 -1.03 -20.12
CA VAL A 101 -8.27 -0.02 -20.54
C VAL A 101 -7.82 0.69 -21.81
N PHE A 102 -6.53 1.04 -21.89
CA PHE A 102 -5.97 1.62 -23.12
C PHE A 102 -6.14 0.68 -24.30
N ILE A 103 -5.71 -0.59 -24.16
CA ILE A 103 -5.83 -1.60 -25.22
C ILE A 103 -7.29 -1.77 -25.63
N PHE A 104 -8.21 -1.93 -24.68
CA PHE A 104 -9.64 -2.02 -24.96
C PHE A 104 -10.14 -0.80 -25.74
N GLY A 105 -9.78 0.41 -25.31
CA GLY A 105 -10.13 1.64 -26.01
C GLY A 105 -9.55 1.72 -27.42
N THR A 106 -8.29 1.29 -27.62
CA THR A 106 -7.67 1.27 -28.95
C THR A 106 -8.33 0.27 -29.90
N ILE A 107 -8.81 -0.87 -29.39
CA ILE A 107 -9.52 -1.88 -30.18
C ILE A 107 -10.96 -1.42 -30.49
N TYR A 108 -11.64 -0.83 -29.51
CA TYR A 108 -13.03 -0.39 -29.65
C TYR A 108 -13.17 0.78 -30.63
N TYR A 109 -12.25 1.75 -30.56
CA TYR A 109 -12.27 2.94 -31.41
C TYR A 109 -11.35 2.84 -32.65
N GLY A 110 -10.50 1.81 -32.74
CA GLY A 110 -9.57 1.61 -33.86
C GLY A 110 -8.40 2.61 -33.91
N SER A 111 -8.27 3.49 -32.91
CA SER A 111 -7.24 4.53 -32.85
C SER A 111 -6.62 4.63 -31.45
N ALA A 112 -5.29 4.72 -31.40
CA ALA A 112 -4.54 4.89 -30.16
C ALA A 112 -4.85 6.22 -29.46
N TYR A 113 -5.17 7.27 -30.23
CA TYR A 113 -5.54 8.57 -29.69
C TYR A 113 -6.89 8.51 -28.97
N GLU A 114 -7.87 7.81 -29.57
CA GLU A 114 -9.21 7.67 -29.00
C GLU A 114 -9.23 6.71 -27.80
N GLY A 115 -8.39 5.67 -27.80
CA GLY A 115 -8.20 4.84 -26.61
C GLY A 115 -7.60 5.60 -25.42
N GLY A 116 -6.71 6.57 -25.66
CA GLY A 116 -6.20 7.47 -24.62
C GLY A 116 -7.29 8.41 -24.08
N ARG A 117 -8.14 8.95 -24.97
CA ARG A 117 -9.31 9.75 -24.58
C ARG A 117 -10.34 8.93 -23.79
N LEU A 118 -10.42 7.63 -24.06
CA LEU A 118 -11.26 6.72 -23.27
C LEU A 118 -10.74 6.49 -21.86
N ILE A 119 -9.41 6.41 -21.63
CA ILE A 119 -8.85 6.38 -20.27
C ILE A 119 -9.25 7.65 -19.50
N LEU A 120 -9.22 8.80 -20.17
CA LEU A 120 -9.63 10.07 -19.59
C LEU A 120 -11.15 10.25 -19.51
N LEU A 121 -11.93 9.24 -19.92
CA LEU A 121 -13.39 9.29 -20.02
C LEU A 121 -13.87 10.65 -20.56
N GLU A 122 -13.26 11.13 -21.65
CA GLU A 122 -13.46 12.53 -22.10
C GLU A 122 -14.88 12.82 -22.58
N ASN A 123 -15.63 11.77 -22.95
CA ASN A 123 -17.05 11.85 -23.28
C ASN A 123 -17.98 11.73 -22.05
N GLY A 124 -17.42 11.54 -20.84
CA GLY A 124 -18.15 11.32 -19.60
C GLY A 124 -18.87 9.96 -19.53
N LEU A 125 -19.63 9.74 -18.46
CA LEU A 125 -20.45 8.54 -18.27
C LEU A 125 -21.68 8.48 -19.22
N TYR A 126 -22.00 9.61 -19.86
CA TYR A 126 -23.19 9.80 -20.70
C TYR A 126 -22.87 9.84 -22.19
N ALA A 127 -21.76 9.24 -22.62
CA ALA A 127 -21.59 8.93 -24.03
C ALA A 127 -22.68 7.92 -24.44
N GLU A 128 -23.24 8.03 -25.65
CA GLU A 128 -24.20 7.06 -26.18
C GLU A 128 -23.58 5.66 -26.44
N ASP A 129 -22.32 5.46 -26.05
CA ASP A 129 -21.51 4.27 -26.30
C ASP A 129 -21.30 3.42 -25.04
N TRP A 130 -21.25 2.09 -25.22
CA TRP A 130 -20.91 1.12 -24.18
C TRP A 130 -19.42 1.13 -23.77
N SER A 131 -18.65 2.11 -24.26
CA SER A 131 -17.20 2.20 -24.09
C SER A 131 -16.79 2.52 -22.65
N ALA A 132 -17.54 3.37 -21.94
CA ALA A 132 -17.30 3.67 -20.52
C ALA A 132 -17.51 2.42 -19.65
N PHE A 133 -18.59 1.67 -19.89
CA PHE A 133 -18.82 0.39 -19.21
C PHE A 133 -17.69 -0.61 -19.51
N GLY A 134 -17.30 -0.71 -20.78
CA GLY A 134 -16.18 -1.56 -21.19
C GLY A 134 -14.86 -1.20 -20.51
N ALA A 135 -14.56 0.09 -20.32
CA ALA A 135 -13.38 0.56 -19.59
C ALA A 135 -13.40 0.13 -18.11
N PHE A 136 -14.53 0.27 -17.42
CA PHE A 136 -14.67 -0.15 -16.02
C PHE A 136 -14.62 -1.67 -15.82
N VAL A 137 -14.97 -2.47 -16.84
CA VAL A 137 -14.81 -3.93 -16.81
C VAL A 137 -13.39 -4.35 -17.20
N ALA A 138 -12.80 -3.69 -18.20
CA ALA A 138 -11.46 -3.98 -18.69
C ALA A 138 -10.39 -3.66 -17.65
N ALA A 139 -10.57 -2.63 -16.82
CA ALA A 139 -9.64 -2.28 -15.74
C ALA A 139 -9.36 -3.42 -14.75
N PRO A 140 -10.36 -3.96 -14.02
CA PRO A 140 -10.15 -5.03 -13.05
C PRO A 140 -9.78 -6.36 -13.72
N VAL A 141 -10.41 -6.70 -14.86
CA VAL A 141 -10.14 -7.95 -15.57
C VAL A 141 -8.73 -7.95 -16.15
N GLY A 142 -8.35 -6.87 -16.81
CA GLY A 142 -7.01 -6.66 -17.32
C GLY A 142 -5.97 -6.66 -16.22
N GLY A 143 -6.23 -5.97 -15.12
CA GLY A 143 -5.31 -5.93 -13.99
C GLY A 143 -5.06 -7.33 -13.39
N PHE A 144 -6.11 -8.15 -13.28
CA PHE A 144 -5.97 -9.53 -12.83
C PHE A 144 -5.19 -10.40 -13.83
N ILE A 145 -5.47 -10.28 -15.13
CA ILE A 145 -4.74 -11.02 -16.17
C ILE A 145 -3.25 -10.65 -16.17
N PHE A 146 -2.93 -9.36 -16.13
CA PHE A 146 -1.54 -8.91 -16.06
C PHE A 146 -0.85 -9.34 -14.77
N ALA A 147 -1.57 -9.36 -13.64
CA ALA A 147 -1.03 -9.89 -12.39
C ALA A 147 -0.72 -11.40 -12.49
N LEU A 148 -1.60 -12.19 -13.13
CA LEU A 148 -1.36 -13.61 -13.38
C LEU A 148 -0.20 -13.86 -14.36
N ILE A 149 -0.08 -13.03 -15.40
CA ILE A 149 1.06 -13.10 -16.33
C ILE A 149 2.35 -12.76 -15.60
N ALA A 150 2.37 -11.71 -14.76
CA ALA A 150 3.53 -11.35 -13.95
C ALA A 150 3.91 -12.49 -13.00
N PHE A 151 2.93 -13.08 -12.33
CA PHE A 151 3.12 -14.26 -11.48
C PHE A 151 3.71 -15.45 -12.24
N GLY A 152 3.13 -15.80 -13.38
CA GLY A 152 3.61 -16.88 -14.25
C GLY A 152 5.02 -16.62 -14.78
N SER A 153 5.32 -15.40 -15.22
CA SER A 153 6.65 -15.02 -15.70
C SER A 153 7.73 -15.16 -14.63
N ARG A 154 7.38 -14.82 -13.38
CA ARG A 154 8.30 -14.96 -12.24
C ARG A 154 8.53 -16.42 -11.87
N ILE A 155 7.48 -17.24 -11.83
CA ILE A 155 7.59 -18.68 -11.61
C ILE A 155 8.45 -19.31 -12.70
N ALA A 156 8.20 -18.96 -13.97
CA ALA A 156 8.99 -19.45 -15.10
C ALA A 156 10.46 -19.05 -14.98
N TYR A 157 10.75 -17.80 -14.60
CA TYR A 157 12.12 -17.34 -14.38
C TYR A 157 12.83 -18.11 -13.26
N GLN A 158 12.15 -18.32 -12.11
CA GLN A 158 12.69 -19.12 -11.02
C GLN A 158 12.87 -20.59 -11.41
N PHE A 159 12.01 -21.12 -12.27
CA PHE A 159 12.09 -22.49 -12.77
C PHE A 159 13.28 -22.68 -13.70
N VAL A 160 13.52 -21.73 -14.61
CA VAL A 160 14.68 -21.75 -15.51
C VAL A 160 15.99 -21.65 -14.73
N ILE A 161 16.07 -20.74 -13.75
CA ILE A 161 17.27 -20.62 -12.91
C ILE A 161 17.49 -21.85 -12.03
N ALA A 162 16.45 -22.42 -11.44
CA ALA A 162 16.55 -23.64 -10.65
C ALA A 162 17.04 -24.82 -11.49
N LYS A 163 16.58 -24.92 -12.75
CA LYS A 163 17.00 -25.95 -13.70
C LYS A 163 18.46 -25.79 -14.15
N ILE A 164 18.97 -24.55 -14.21
CA ILE A 164 20.38 -24.27 -14.54
C ILE A 164 21.30 -24.47 -13.32
N GLN A 165 20.84 -24.14 -12.11
CA GLN A 165 21.66 -24.18 -10.88
C GLN A 165 21.54 -25.49 -10.07
N GLY A 166 20.67 -26.43 -10.47
CA GLY A 166 20.48 -27.71 -9.78
C GLY A 166 19.92 -27.59 -8.35
N ARG A 167 19.27 -26.47 -8.01
CA ARG A 167 18.70 -26.21 -6.67
C ARG A 167 17.22 -26.64 -6.61
N ARG A 168 16.75 -27.01 -5.40
CA ARG A 168 15.33 -27.30 -5.16
C ARG A 168 14.46 -26.04 -5.37
N PHE A 169 13.25 -26.26 -5.87
CA PHE A 169 12.32 -25.22 -6.26
C PHE A 169 11.56 -24.65 -5.05
N ASP A 170 12.18 -23.72 -4.32
CA ASP A 170 11.63 -23.09 -3.10
C ASP A 170 10.63 -21.94 -3.38
N ALA A 171 10.17 -21.79 -4.63
CA ALA A 171 9.25 -20.71 -5.01
C ALA A 171 7.92 -20.74 -4.24
N PHE A 172 7.54 -21.92 -3.74
CA PHE A 172 6.34 -22.16 -2.96
C PHE A 172 6.57 -22.26 -1.44
N ASP A 173 7.76 -21.95 -0.93
CA ASP A 173 8.00 -22.02 0.51
C ASP A 173 7.49 -20.78 1.25
N LYS A 174 6.73 -21.05 2.31
CA LYS A 174 6.16 -20.02 3.19
C LYS A 174 7.33 -19.32 3.89
N PRO A 175 7.43 -17.97 3.84
CA PRO A 175 8.51 -17.28 4.53
C PRO A 175 8.42 -17.58 6.03
N ILE A 176 9.47 -18.20 6.58
CA ILE A 176 9.61 -18.41 8.02
C ILE A 176 9.58 -17.02 8.65
N LYS A 177 8.51 -16.71 9.39
CA LYS A 177 8.44 -15.50 10.20
C LYS A 177 9.55 -15.62 11.24
N LEU A 178 10.69 -14.97 11.01
CA LEU A 178 11.68 -14.74 12.04
C LEU A 178 10.96 -13.97 13.14
N VAL A 179 10.68 -14.61 14.26
CA VAL A 179 10.23 -13.94 15.47
C VAL A 179 11.33 -12.95 15.81
N ARG A 180 11.15 -11.69 15.42
CA ARG A 180 12.00 -10.60 15.87
C ARG A 180 11.69 -10.46 17.35
N ARG A 181 12.49 -11.13 18.19
CA ARG A 181 12.44 -10.99 19.64
C ARG A 181 12.60 -9.50 19.92
N SER A 182 11.50 -8.84 20.28
CA SER A 182 11.54 -7.43 20.61
C SER A 182 12.54 -7.28 21.75
N SER A 183 13.56 -6.45 21.55
CA SER A 183 14.59 -6.16 22.56
C SER A 183 14.05 -5.25 23.69
N GLU A 184 12.73 -5.21 23.83
CA GLU A 184 11.94 -4.29 24.65
C GLU A 184 11.63 -4.90 26.02
N GLU A 185 11.93 -6.19 26.21
CA GLU A 185 11.87 -6.88 27.50
C GLU A 185 13.08 -6.58 28.42
N ARG A 186 14.03 -5.72 27.98
CA ARG A 186 15.19 -5.32 28.82
C ARG A 186 14.98 -4.07 29.67
N VAL A 187 13.85 -3.37 29.57
CA VAL A 187 13.68 -2.06 30.25
C VAL A 187 13.00 -2.15 31.62
N PHE A 188 12.36 -3.27 31.97
CA PHE A 188 11.71 -3.42 33.28
C PHE A 188 12.38 -4.51 34.13
N ARG A 189 13.67 -4.33 34.44
CA ARG A 189 14.24 -4.96 35.64
C ARG A 189 14.52 -3.84 36.65
N PRO A 190 13.78 -3.74 37.77
CA PRO A 190 14.22 -2.86 38.84
C PRO A 190 15.61 -3.31 39.28
N GLN A 191 16.59 -2.41 39.18
CA GLN A 191 17.92 -2.62 39.75
C GLN A 191 17.75 -2.68 41.27
N VAL A 192 17.84 -3.89 41.83
CA VAL A 192 18.03 -4.07 43.26
C VAL A 192 19.49 -3.72 43.55
N PRO A 193 19.80 -2.75 44.43
CA PRO A 193 21.18 -2.43 44.77
C PRO A 193 21.88 -3.67 45.33
N GLY A 194 23.06 -3.96 44.80
CA GLY A 194 23.83 -5.15 45.12
C GLY A 194 24.10 -5.28 46.61
N LEU A 195 23.87 -6.49 47.12
CA LEU A 195 24.46 -6.95 48.38
C LEU A 195 25.74 -7.71 48.01
N ASP A 196 26.82 -7.28 48.64
CA ASP A 196 28.17 -7.76 48.43
C ASP A 196 28.28 -9.24 48.82
N GLU A 197 28.98 -10.02 47.99
CA GLU A 197 29.29 -11.43 48.23
C GLU A 197 30.23 -11.58 49.43
N GLU A 198 29.72 -11.93 50.61
CA GLU A 198 30.54 -12.66 51.59
C GLU A 198 29.71 -13.50 52.58
N ASN A 199 30.17 -14.75 52.73
CA ASN A 199 29.87 -15.75 53.76
C ASN A 199 28.62 -16.62 53.65
N GLY A 200 28.88 -17.93 53.74
CA GLY A 200 27.94 -19.01 53.50
C GLY A 200 27.12 -19.48 54.70
N LYS A 201 25.97 -20.07 54.39
CA LYS A 201 25.44 -21.38 54.85
C LYS A 201 24.05 -21.62 54.26
N PRO A 202 23.57 -22.89 54.19
CA PRO A 202 22.34 -23.25 53.50
C PRO A 202 21.11 -23.16 54.43
N GLY A 203 20.00 -22.63 53.93
CA GLY A 203 18.72 -22.69 54.63
C GLY A 203 17.69 -21.67 54.16
N ASP A 204 16.49 -22.18 53.91
CA ASP A 204 15.19 -21.50 53.93
C ASP A 204 14.75 -20.66 52.72
N THR A 205 13.93 -21.31 51.88
CA THR A 205 12.76 -20.70 51.23
C THR A 205 11.96 -19.83 52.19
N PRO A 206 11.41 -18.69 51.73
CA PRO A 206 9.97 -18.56 51.85
C PRO A 206 9.27 -17.87 50.67
N THR A 207 8.20 -18.53 50.22
CA THR A 207 6.84 -18.03 49.92
C THR A 207 6.62 -16.80 49.03
N ALA A 208 5.78 -17.05 48.01
CA ALA A 208 5.06 -16.10 47.19
C ALA A 208 4.31 -15.03 47.98
N VAL A 209 4.30 -13.81 47.43
CA VAL A 209 3.24 -12.82 47.63
C VAL A 209 2.89 -12.24 46.27
N VAL A 210 1.75 -12.70 45.73
CA VAL A 210 1.04 -12.06 44.62
C VAL A 210 0.18 -10.97 45.26
N GLU A 211 0.50 -9.70 45.03
CA GLU A 211 -0.39 -8.60 45.39
C GLU A 211 -0.64 -7.71 44.18
N GLY A 212 -1.87 -7.81 43.67
CA GLY A 212 -2.33 -7.10 42.49
C GLY A 212 -2.57 -5.61 42.76
N ARG A 213 -2.35 -4.79 41.72
CA ARG A 213 -2.78 -3.40 41.70
C ARG A 213 -3.24 -2.96 40.31
N GLU A 214 -4.25 -3.66 39.81
CA GLU A 214 -5.19 -3.14 38.82
C GLU A 214 -6.22 -2.29 39.57
N ALA A 215 -6.18 -0.96 39.40
CA ALA A 215 -7.31 -0.02 39.45
C ALA A 215 -6.84 1.38 39.87
N LYS A 216 -6.67 2.27 38.89
CA LYS A 216 -6.99 3.73 38.92
C LYS A 216 -6.21 4.48 37.83
N TRP A 217 -6.68 4.39 36.58
CA TRP A 217 -6.13 5.21 35.49
C TRP A 217 -7.18 5.88 34.59
N TRP A 218 -8.47 5.89 34.98
CA TRP A 218 -9.55 6.48 34.17
C TRP A 218 -10.24 7.71 34.81
N LYS A 219 -9.50 8.53 35.56
CA LYS A 219 -9.98 9.86 35.97
C LYS A 219 -8.86 10.87 35.88
N LEU A 220 -8.66 11.41 34.69
CA LEU A 220 -8.22 12.76 34.36
C LEU A 220 -7.92 12.73 32.85
N TRP A 221 -8.57 13.62 32.10
CA TRP A 221 -8.70 13.72 30.63
C TRP A 221 -9.86 12.91 30.03
#